data_AF-A0A0L8C0D4-F1
#
_entry.id   AF-A0A0L8C0D4-F1
#
_cell.length_a   1.000
_cell.length_b   1.000
_cell.length_c   1.000
_cell.angle_alpha   90.00
_cell.angle_beta   90.00
_cell.angle_gamma   90.00
#
_symmetry.space_group_name_H-M   'P 1'
#
loop_
_entity.id
_entity.type
_entity.pdbx_description
1 polymer ?
#
loop_
_entity_poly.entity_id
_entity_poly.type
_entity_poly.pdbx_seq_one_letter_code
_entity_poly.pdbx_strand_id
1 'polypeptide(L)'
;MSIKNSLRRLLSPPDPQEPAISIHALESLLDLWQAYSLVVMELHRLQAEDNPRPEAIRELDVLCRDIEARLMSSLERMDRADGVHVSQRRPAAMR
;
A
#
# COMPACT_ATOMS: atom_id res chain seq x y z
N MET A 1 -4.17 10.67 1.65
CA MET A 1 -3.70 10.44 0.26
C MET A 1 -4.45 9.25 -0.32
N SER A 2 -4.72 9.21 -1.63
CA SER A 2 -5.29 8.01 -2.27
C SER A 2 -4.21 6.93 -2.43
N ILE A 3 -4.55 5.65 -2.18
CA ILE A 3 -3.70 4.47 -2.44
C ILE A 3 -3.00 4.54 -3.80
N LYS A 4 -3.75 4.98 -4.82
CA LYS A 4 -3.25 5.12 -6.19
C LYS A 4 -2.01 6.02 -6.29
N ASN A 5 -1.93 7.08 -5.49
CA ASN A 5 -0.80 8.00 -5.48
C ASN A 5 0.40 7.43 -4.72
N SER A 6 0.16 6.77 -3.60
CA SER A 6 1.21 6.11 -2.82
C SER A 6 1.87 4.97 -3.59
N LEU A 7 1.07 4.17 -4.30
CA LEU A 7 1.57 3.11 -5.17
C LEU A 7 2.35 3.64 -6.37
N ARG A 8 1.88 4.74 -6.97
CA ARG A 8 2.60 5.37 -8.09
C ARG A 8 3.98 5.83 -7.68
N ARG A 9 4.13 6.41 -6.48
CA ARG A 9 5.46 6.80 -5.94
C ARG A 9 6.35 5.56 -5.77
N LEU A 10 5.81 4.49 -5.19
CA LEU A 10 6.55 3.28 -4.89
C LEU A 10 6.97 2.46 -6.12
N LEU A 11 6.17 2.49 -7.19
CA LEU A 11 6.45 1.82 -8.46
C LEU A 11 7.20 2.72 -9.46
N SER A 12 7.42 3.99 -9.13
CA SER A 12 8.26 4.87 -9.96
C SER A 12 9.73 4.44 -9.83
N PRO A 13 10.56 4.67 -10.86
CA PRO A 13 11.99 4.41 -10.76
C PRO A 13 12.55 5.15 -9.53
N PRO A 14 13.34 4.48 -8.69
CA PRO A 14 13.92 5.13 -7.52
C PRO A 14 14.76 6.31 -7.98
N ASP A 15 14.54 7.47 -7.38
CA ASP A 15 15.48 8.58 -7.51
C ASP A 15 16.84 8.09 -6.97
N PRO A 16 17.97 8.32 -7.66
CA PRO A 16 19.30 7.90 -7.17
C PRO A 16 19.63 8.37 -5.74
N GLN A 17 18.86 9.31 -5.18
CA GLN A 17 19.02 9.85 -3.84
C GLN A 17 18.14 9.20 -2.76
N GLU A 18 17.21 8.31 -3.12
CA GLU A 18 16.31 7.67 -2.16
C GLU A 18 16.98 6.47 -1.46
N PRO A 19 16.75 6.29 -0.14
CA PRO A 19 17.26 5.13 0.58
C PRO A 19 16.69 3.83 0.00
N ALA A 20 17.50 2.77 -0.01
CA ALA A 20 17.09 1.47 -0.50
C ALA A 20 15.97 0.89 0.39
N ILE A 21 14.78 0.73 -0.17
CA ILE A 21 13.68 0.03 0.49
C ILE A 21 14.06 -1.46 0.65
N SER A 22 13.80 -2.02 1.84
CA SER A 22 14.02 -3.46 2.08
C SER A 22 13.15 -4.31 1.14
N ILE A 23 13.78 -5.27 0.43
CA ILE A 23 13.10 -6.21 -0.46
C ILE A 23 11.93 -6.91 0.25
N HIS A 24 12.12 -7.30 1.51
CA HIS A 24 11.07 -7.95 2.30
C HIS A 24 9.85 -7.05 2.55
N ALA A 25 10.06 -5.74 2.70
CA ALA A 25 8.97 -4.78 2.86
C ALA A 25 8.20 -4.58 1.55
N LEU A 26 8.89 -4.62 0.41
CA LEU A 26 8.27 -4.58 -0.91
C LEU A 26 7.45 -5.85 -1.19
N GLU A 27 8.00 -7.03 -0.89
CA GLU A 27 7.29 -8.31 -1.01
C GLU A 27 6.02 -8.32 -0.17
N SER A 28 6.12 -7.93 1.11
CA SER A 28 4.96 -7.85 2.01
C SER A 28 3.88 -6.87 1.51
N LEU A 29 4.30 -5.76 0.90
CA LEU A 29 3.38 -4.79 0.32
C LEU A 29 2.71 -5.33 -0.96
N LEU A 30 3.46 -6.04 -1.80
CA LEU A 30 2.94 -6.69 -3.00
C LEU A 30 1.92 -7.79 -2.65
N ASP A 31 2.19 -8.58 -1.61
CA ASP A 31 1.25 -9.59 -1.11
C ASP A 31 -0.08 -8.96 -0.66
N LEU A 32 0.00 -7.86 0.11
CA LEU A 32 -1.20 -7.11 0.54
C LEU A 32 -1.95 -6.49 -0.66
N TRP A 33 -1.23 -5.98 -1.65
CA TRP A 33 -1.81 -5.44 -2.87
C TRP A 33 -2.52 -6.51 -3.70
N GLN A 34 -1.91 -7.70 -3.82
CA GLN A 34 -2.49 -8.82 -4.53
C GLN A 34 -3.76 -9.31 -3.83
N ALA A 35 -3.74 -9.42 -2.49
CA ALA A 35 -4.92 -9.74 -1.70
C ALA A 35 -6.05 -8.71 -1.91
N TYR A 36 -5.73 -7.41 -1.85
CA TYR A 36 -6.70 -6.34 -2.12
C TYR A 36 -7.33 -6.47 -3.51
N SER A 37 -6.50 -6.67 -4.54
CA SER A 37 -6.94 -6.78 -5.93
C SER A 37 -7.89 -7.96 -6.14
N LEU A 38 -7.58 -9.11 -5.52
CA LEU A 38 -8.44 -10.30 -5.57
C LEU A 38 -9.80 -10.06 -4.91
N VAL A 39 -9.81 -9.44 -3.72
CA VAL A 39 -11.05 -9.15 -2.99
C VAL A 39 -11.92 -8.15 -3.77
N VAL A 40 -11.33 -7.09 -4.34
CA VAL A 40 -12.05 -6.11 -5.17
C VAL A 40 -12.65 -6.77 -6.41
N MET A 41 -11.88 -7.64 -7.09
CA MET A 41 -12.35 -8.34 -8.27
C MET A 41 -13.52 -9.29 -7.93
N GLU A 42 -13.43 -10.03 -6.83
CA GLU A 42 -14.50 -10.92 -6.37
C GLU A 42 -15.75 -10.15 -5.93
N LEU A 43 -15.59 -8.99 -5.27
CA LEU A 43 -16.69 -8.09 -4.95
C LEU A 43 -17.44 -7.63 -6.20
N HIS A 44 -16.70 -7.16 -7.21
CA HIS A 44 -17.30 -6.76 -8.48
C HIS A 44 -18.00 -7.93 -9.17
N ARG A 45 -17.39 -9.13 -9.14
CA ARG A 45 -17.99 -10.34 -9.70
C ARG A 45 -19.31 -10.67 -9.02
N LEU A 46 -19.37 -10.65 -7.69
CA LEU A 46 -20.58 -10.92 -6.90
C LEU A 46 -21.68 -9.87 -7.10
N GLN A 47 -21.30 -8.60 -7.20
CA GLN A 47 -22.23 -7.51 -7.47
C GLN A 47 -22.84 -7.57 -8.87
N ALA A 48 -22.17 -8.24 -9.81
CA ALA A 48 -22.64 -8.46 -11.17
C ALA A 48 -23.41 -9.79 -11.35
N GLU A 49 -23.55 -10.63 -10.31
CA GLU A 49 -24.36 -11.85 -10.38
C GLU A 49 -25.85 -11.49 -10.55
N ASP A 50 -26.60 -12.28 -11.33
CA ASP A 50 -28.05 -12.10 -11.53
C ASP A 50 -28.84 -12.19 -10.20
N ASN A 51 -28.33 -12.96 -9.24
CA ASN A 51 -28.85 -13.07 -7.88
C ASN A 51 -27.72 -12.80 -6.87
N PRO A 52 -27.45 -11.53 -6.55
CA PRO A 52 -26.34 -11.16 -5.67
C PRO A 52 -26.56 -11.73 -4.27
N ARG A 53 -25.49 -12.25 -3.66
CA ARG A 53 -25.49 -12.80 -2.30
C ARG A 53 -25.06 -11.72 -1.30
N PRO A 54 -26.00 -11.02 -0.63
CA PRO A 54 -25.70 -9.82 0.14
C PRO A 54 -24.79 -10.09 1.34
N GLU A 55 -24.89 -11.26 1.96
CA GLU A 55 -24.02 -11.65 3.08
C GLU A 55 -22.56 -11.79 2.62
N ALA A 56 -22.32 -12.48 1.50
CA ALA A 56 -20.99 -12.67 0.94
C ALA A 56 -20.38 -11.34 0.48
N ILE A 57 -21.18 -10.46 -0.14
CA ILE A 57 -20.75 -9.12 -0.52
C ILE A 57 -20.35 -8.32 0.72
N ARG A 58 -21.14 -8.37 1.80
CA ARG A 58 -20.83 -7.66 3.04
C ARG A 58 -19.55 -8.17 3.69
N GLU A 59 -19.35 -9.49 3.76
CA GLU A 59 -18.14 -10.10 4.32
C GLU A 59 -16.89 -9.69 3.55
N LEU A 60 -16.96 -9.71 2.22
CA LEU A 60 -15.86 -9.27 1.37
C LEU A 60 -15.63 -7.75 1.43
N ASP A 61 -16.67 -6.94 1.62
CA ASP A 61 -16.52 -5.48 1.79
C ASP A 61 -15.77 -5.16 3.09
N VAL A 62 -16.08 -5.87 4.18
CA VAL A 62 -15.33 -5.75 5.44
C VAL A 62 -13.87 -6.15 5.24
N LEU A 63 -13.62 -7.31 4.62
CA LEU A 63 -12.26 -7.78 4.32
C LEU A 63 -11.49 -6.78 3.43
N CYS A 64 -12.16 -6.22 2.42
CA CYS A 64 -11.59 -5.23 1.51
C CYS A 64 -11.09 -4.00 2.27
N ARG A 65 -11.92 -3.44 3.15
CA ARG A 65 -11.57 -2.29 4.00
C ARG A 65 -10.44 -2.61 4.98
N ASP A 66 -10.41 -3.81 5.55
CA ASP A 66 -9.34 -4.23 6.46
C ASP A 66 -7.99 -4.32 5.73
N ILE A 67 -7.98 -4.90 4.52
CA ILE A 67 -6.76 -4.96 3.69
C ILE A 67 -6.37 -3.55 3.24
N GLU A 68 -7.32 -2.71 2.84
CA GLU A 68 -7.09 -1.32 2.44
C GLU A 68 -6.41 -0.51 3.56
N ALA A 69 -6.92 -0.63 4.80
CA ALA A 69 -6.37 0.02 5.97
C ALA A 69 -4.92 -0.45 6.25
N ARG A 70 -4.66 -1.76 6.13
CA ARG A 70 -3.31 -2.32 6.28
C ARG A 70 -2.35 -1.86 5.18
N LEU A 71 -2.83 -1.75 3.94
CA LEU A 71 -2.05 -1.25 2.81
C LEU A 71 -1.67 0.22 3.03
N MET A 72 -2.64 1.06 3.38
CA MET A 72 -2.42 2.48 3.71
C MET A 72 -1.42 2.66 4.85
N SER A 73 -1.59 1.91 5.96
CA SER A 73 -0.68 1.96 7.09
C SER A 73 0.75 1.50 6.73
N SER A 74 0.87 0.50 5.85
CA SER A 74 2.19 0.00 5.40
C SER A 74 2.88 1.03 4.50
N LEU A 75 2.15 1.66 3.60
CA LEU A 75 2.64 2.75 2.76
C LEU A 75 3.08 3.97 3.59
N GLU A 76 2.29 4.36 4.60
CA GLU A 76 2.65 5.45 5.52
C GLU A 76 3.90 5.14 6.35
N ARG A 77 4.07 3.89 6.79
CA ARG A 77 5.28 3.45 7.52
C ARG A 77 6.52 3.52 6.63
N MET A 78 6.39 3.17 5.36
CA MET A 78 7.48 3.28 4.38
C MET A 78 7.85 4.75 4.14
N ASP A 79 6.86 5.62 3.86
CA ASP A 79 7.09 7.07 3.65
C ASP A 79 7.75 7.74 4.87
N ARG A 80 7.41 7.31 6.11
CA ARG A 80 8.09 7.77 7.33
C ARG A 80 9.50 7.21 7.51
N ALA A 81 9.75 5.95 7.17
CA ALA A 81 11.08 5.36 7.23
C ALA A 81 12.04 6.10 6.27
N ASP A 82 11.53 6.51 5.11
CA ASP A 82 12.26 7.33 4.14
C ASP A 82 12.53 8.74 4.68
N GLY A 83 11.56 9.37 5.36
CA GLY A 83 11.71 10.69 5.98
C GLY A 83 12.64 10.76 7.20
N VAL A 84 12.72 9.69 8.01
CA VAL A 84 13.61 9.61 9.17
C VAL A 84 15.08 9.46 8.75
N HIS A 85 15.36 8.82 7.62
CA HIS A 85 16.72 8.73 7.07
C HIS A 85 17.24 10.06 6.49
N VAL A 86 16.37 10.93 5.98
CA VAL A 86 16.75 12.26 5.46
C VAL A 86 17.06 13.23 6.62
N SER A 87 16.40 13.09 7.77
CA SER A 87 16.57 14.01 8.91
C SER A 87 17.80 13.74 9.80
N GLN A 88 18.55 12.66 9.58
CA GLN A 88 19.81 12.39 10.30
C GLN A 88 21.07 12.96 9.64
N ARG A 89 20.98 13.67 8.51
CA ARG A 89 22.10 14.50 8.03
C ARG A 89 22.15 15.81 8.83
N ARG A 90 22.79 15.76 10.00
CA ARG A 90 23.22 16.97 10.73
C ARG A 90 24.09 17.87 9.82
N PRO A 91 23.98 19.20 9.90
CA PRO A 91 24.97 20.09 9.33
C PRO A 91 26.22 20.03 10.22
N ALA A 92 27.29 19.46 9.70
CA ALA A 92 28.61 19.58 10.30
C ALA A 92 29.59 20.03 9.22
N ALA A 93 29.68 21.35 9.03
CA ALA A 93 30.93 22.03 8.70
C ALA A 93 30.70 23.54 8.80
N MET A 94 30.96 24.06 9.99
CA MET A 94 31.51 25.41 10.14
C MET A 94 32.97 25.30 9.68
N ARG A 95 33.32 25.93 8.56
CA ARG A 95 34.65 26.45 8.24
C ARG A 95 34.55 27.36 7.03
#